data_AF-A0A7X5X7M2-F1
#
_entry.id   AF-A0A7X5X7M2-F1
#
_cell.length_a   1.000
_cell.length_b   1.000
_cell.length_c   1.000
_cell.angle_alpha   90.00
_cell.angle_beta   90.00
_cell.angle_gamma   90.00
#
_symmetry.space_group_name_H-M   'P 1'
#
loop_
_entity.id
_entity.type
_entity.pdbx_description
1 polymer ?
#
loop_
_entity_poly.entity_id
_entity_poly.type
_entity_poly.pdbx_seq_one_letter_code
_entity_poly.pdbx_strand_id
1 'polypeptide(L)'
;MNTKVQGWTIVHQRRSEWRGVFDGAFLGERDGAWLAGRMFQGKSMRDGFGENGEWWYATYYDSQFEHEANRALRAVREYIRLAKEAADCWDSIFDQRAGEAVDRHWAHRVSLEGVHDMSAAWVHPGLTGDIRGGTILLPAVEAKYELLKYMRGSYAVREEFREVPQIRPGSALAQAYDAAIAAAGPVRLSVAGDHFSLSYDGSYSLDPRSPGIPRNPHPSWRTSD
;
A
#
# COMPACT_ATOMS: atom_id res chain seq x y z
N MET A 1 13.69 -13.79 5.13
CA MET A 1 13.77 -12.69 4.14
C MET A 1 14.05 -11.45 4.95
N ASN A 2 15.20 -10.79 4.76
CA ASN A 2 15.57 -9.65 5.61
C ASN A 2 14.59 -8.50 5.34
N THR A 3 13.79 -8.17 6.35
CA THR A 3 12.79 -7.11 6.28
C THR A 3 13.40 -5.73 6.48
N LYS A 4 14.64 -5.65 6.97
CA LYS A 4 15.42 -4.42 7.08
C LYS A 4 16.83 -4.59 6.52
N VAL A 5 17.26 -3.65 5.69
CA VAL A 5 18.58 -3.65 5.02
C VAL A 5 19.09 -2.21 4.99
N GLN A 6 20.28 -1.96 5.54
CA GLN A 6 20.87 -0.61 5.64
C GLN A 6 19.92 0.47 6.20
N GLY A 7 19.08 0.10 7.18
CA GLY A 7 18.08 0.98 7.78
C GLY A 7 16.80 1.18 6.96
N TRP A 8 16.70 0.61 5.77
CA TRP A 8 15.49 0.60 4.95
C TRP A 8 14.62 -0.60 5.27
N THR A 9 13.32 -0.39 5.36
CA THR A 9 12.34 -1.49 5.41
C THR A 9 12.09 -1.96 3.99
N ILE A 10 12.35 -3.24 3.71
CA ILE A 10 12.07 -3.84 2.40
C ILE A 10 10.59 -4.18 2.32
N VAL A 11 9.83 -3.31 1.66
CA VAL A 11 8.37 -3.42 1.52
C VAL A 11 7.99 -4.54 0.56
N HIS A 12 8.73 -4.65 -0.54
CA HIS A 12 8.51 -5.70 -1.52
C HIS A 12 9.80 -5.99 -2.28
N GLN A 13 10.00 -7.24 -2.70
CA GLN A 13 11.12 -7.61 -3.53
C GLN A 13 10.81 -8.84 -4.37
N ARG A 14 11.51 -8.98 -5.50
CA ARG A 14 11.41 -10.16 -6.34
C ARG A 14 12.73 -10.43 -7.04
N ARG A 15 13.03 -11.72 -7.17
CA ARG A 15 14.16 -12.25 -7.92
C ARG A 15 13.67 -13.37 -8.83
N SER A 16 14.35 -13.56 -9.95
CA SER A 16 14.13 -14.67 -10.88
C SER A 16 15.47 -15.16 -11.43
N GLU A 17 15.49 -16.42 -11.87
CA GLU A 17 16.63 -17.00 -12.58
C GLU A 17 16.50 -16.76 -14.09
N TRP A 18 17.58 -16.32 -14.71
CA TRP A 18 17.73 -16.30 -16.15
C TRP A 18 19.11 -16.80 -16.54
N ARG A 19 19.14 -17.89 -17.33
CA ARG A 19 20.39 -18.50 -17.83
C ARG A 19 21.41 -18.82 -16.71
N GLY A 20 20.95 -19.33 -15.58
CA GLY A 20 21.83 -19.71 -14.45
C GLY A 20 22.27 -18.54 -13.56
N VAL A 21 21.76 -17.33 -13.79
CA VAL A 21 22.02 -16.15 -12.97
C VAL A 21 20.72 -15.65 -12.36
N PHE A 22 20.72 -15.42 -11.05
CA PHE A 22 19.61 -14.80 -10.35
C PHE A 22 19.79 -13.28 -10.34
N ASP A 23 18.75 -12.57 -10.75
CA ASP A 23 18.68 -11.11 -10.74
C ASP A 23 17.35 -10.69 -10.10
N GLY A 24 17.23 -9.43 -9.69
CA GLY A 24 15.99 -8.92 -9.14
C GLY A 24 16.02 -7.46 -8.74
N ALA A 25 14.88 -7.02 -8.25
CA ALA A 25 14.66 -5.67 -7.78
C ALA A 25 13.99 -5.68 -6.40
N PHE A 26 14.02 -4.54 -5.72
CA PHE A 26 13.28 -4.32 -4.48
C PHE A 26 12.74 -2.90 -4.39
N LEU A 27 11.76 -2.75 -3.50
CA LEU A 27 11.14 -1.50 -3.08
C LEU A 27 11.35 -1.34 -1.58
N GLY A 28 11.88 -0.18 -1.17
CA GLY A 28 12.20 0.12 0.22
C GLY A 28 11.57 1.43 0.69
N GLU A 29 11.30 1.51 1.99
CA GLU A 29 10.79 2.70 2.66
C GLU A 29 11.58 2.99 3.94
N ARG A 30 11.79 4.27 4.23
CA ARG A 30 12.40 4.77 5.46
C ARG A 30 11.89 6.18 5.76
N ASP A 31 11.16 6.32 6.85
CA ASP A 31 10.69 7.61 7.38
C ASP A 31 9.96 8.49 6.33
N GLY A 32 9.14 7.85 5.49
CA GLY A 32 8.40 8.48 4.40
C GLY A 32 9.23 8.77 3.14
N ALA A 33 10.54 8.47 3.13
CA ALA A 33 11.33 8.38 1.92
C ALA A 33 11.19 6.98 1.31
N TRP A 34 11.23 6.92 -0.02
CA TRP A 34 11.06 5.67 -0.77
C TRP A 34 12.25 5.46 -1.70
N LEU A 35 12.57 4.20 -1.99
CA LEU A 35 13.55 3.87 -3.02
C LEU A 35 13.13 2.63 -3.78
N ALA A 36 13.58 2.54 -5.02
CA ALA A 36 13.54 1.32 -5.82
C ALA A 36 14.96 0.98 -6.22
N GLY A 37 15.35 -0.28 -6.04
CA GLY A 37 16.73 -0.70 -6.29
C GLY A 37 16.82 -2.02 -7.03
N ARG A 38 17.96 -2.18 -7.70
CA ARG A 38 18.41 -3.45 -8.27
C ARG A 38 19.31 -4.16 -7.31
N MET A 39 19.01 -5.44 -7.11
CA MET A 39 19.84 -6.33 -6.34
C MET A 39 21.09 -6.74 -7.13
N PHE A 40 22.10 -7.29 -6.45
CA PHE A 40 23.21 -7.93 -7.13
C PHE A 40 22.75 -9.19 -7.87
N GLN A 41 23.43 -9.46 -8.98
CA GLN A 41 23.35 -10.75 -9.66
C GLN A 41 24.06 -11.81 -8.83
N GLY A 42 23.50 -13.02 -8.79
CA GLY A 42 24.06 -14.10 -7.98
C GLY A 42 23.67 -15.49 -8.49
N LYS A 43 23.97 -16.50 -7.68
CA LYS A 43 23.72 -17.91 -7.99
C LYS A 43 22.46 -18.45 -7.31
N SER A 44 21.84 -17.66 -6.44
CA SER A 44 20.65 -18.06 -5.70
C SER A 44 19.64 -16.92 -5.50
N MET A 45 18.43 -17.31 -5.06
CA MET A 45 17.39 -16.40 -4.60
C MET A 45 17.79 -15.56 -3.37
N ARG A 46 18.90 -15.88 -2.69
CA ARG A 46 19.33 -15.23 -1.44
C ARG A 46 20.48 -14.25 -1.63
N ASP A 47 21.20 -14.32 -2.75
CA ASP A 47 22.43 -13.55 -2.99
C ASP A 47 22.16 -12.09 -3.42
N GLY A 48 20.93 -11.59 -3.26
CA GLY A 48 20.51 -10.31 -3.83
C GLY A 48 21.05 -9.07 -3.12
N PHE A 49 21.40 -9.21 -1.85
CA PHE A 49 22.08 -8.18 -1.09
C PHE A 49 23.45 -8.68 -0.67
N GLY A 50 24.44 -7.78 -0.69
CA GLY A 50 25.77 -8.07 -0.17
C GLY A 50 25.74 -8.36 1.34
N GLU A 51 26.87 -8.80 1.89
CA GLU A 51 26.99 -9.14 3.32
C GLU A 51 26.60 -7.96 4.23
N ASN A 52 26.89 -6.74 3.80
CA ASN A 52 26.53 -5.50 4.49
C ASN A 52 25.15 -4.93 4.08
N GLY A 53 24.35 -5.72 3.37
CA GLY A 53 23.06 -5.28 2.82
C GLY A 53 23.15 -4.40 1.58
N GLU A 54 24.33 -4.30 0.96
CA GLU A 54 24.53 -3.52 -0.26
C GLU A 54 23.73 -4.08 -1.43
N TRP A 55 23.40 -3.21 -2.39
CA TRP A 55 22.69 -3.56 -3.62
C TRP A 55 23.40 -2.92 -4.81
N TRP A 56 23.06 -3.35 -6.02
CA TRP A 56 23.78 -2.92 -7.22
C TRP A 56 23.57 -1.44 -7.53
N TYR A 57 22.32 -0.98 -7.55
CA TYR A 57 21.99 0.45 -7.62
C TYR A 57 20.60 0.72 -7.06
N ALA A 58 20.32 1.97 -6.69
CA ALA A 58 18.98 2.40 -6.33
C ALA A 58 18.71 3.85 -6.76
N THR A 59 17.44 4.12 -7.03
CA THR A 59 16.89 5.46 -7.24
C THR A 59 16.11 5.85 -5.98
N TYR A 60 16.45 7.02 -5.41
CA TYR A 60 15.84 7.54 -4.20
C TYR A 60 14.77 8.57 -4.52
N TYR A 61 13.68 8.51 -3.77
CA TYR A 61 12.56 9.43 -3.79
C TYR A 61 12.37 9.95 -2.36
N ASP A 62 13.03 11.06 -2.05
CA ASP A 62 13.16 11.65 -0.70
C ASP A 62 12.93 13.17 -0.69
N SER A 63 12.49 13.75 -1.82
CA SER A 63 12.20 15.18 -1.93
C SER A 63 11.17 15.62 -0.87
N GLN A 64 11.54 16.61 -0.07
CA GLN A 64 10.68 17.21 0.96
C GLN A 64 9.54 18.05 0.37
N PHE A 65 9.64 18.42 -0.92
CA PHE A 65 8.60 19.19 -1.61
C PHE A 65 7.47 18.33 -2.18
N GLU A 66 7.64 17.01 -2.14
CA GLU A 66 6.63 16.04 -2.57
C GLU A 66 5.99 15.40 -1.33
N HIS A 67 4.74 15.00 -1.43
CA HIS A 67 4.07 14.17 -0.43
C HIS A 67 4.52 12.71 -0.58
N GLU A 68 4.49 11.96 0.53
CA GLU A 68 4.94 10.56 0.56
C GLU A 68 4.22 9.68 -0.47
N ALA A 69 2.91 9.85 -0.65
CA ALA A 69 2.14 9.01 -1.57
C ALA A 69 2.64 9.17 -3.02
N ASN A 70 3.07 10.37 -3.41
CA ASN A 70 3.69 10.59 -4.71
C ASN A 70 5.08 9.95 -4.81
N ARG A 71 5.90 10.05 -3.74
CA ARG A 71 7.21 9.39 -3.68
C ARG A 71 7.07 7.88 -3.83
N ALA A 72 6.13 7.27 -3.12
CA ALA A 72 5.81 5.85 -3.23
C ALA A 72 5.33 5.47 -4.63
N LEU A 73 4.43 6.26 -5.25
CA LEU A 73 3.96 6.05 -6.62
C LEU A 73 5.12 6.02 -7.62
N ARG A 74 6.05 6.99 -7.51
CA ARG A 74 7.23 7.06 -8.38
C ARG A 74 8.18 5.89 -8.13
N ALA A 75 8.41 5.54 -6.87
CA ALA A 75 9.24 4.38 -6.50
C ALA A 75 8.65 3.07 -7.03
N VAL A 76 7.33 2.87 -6.96
CA VAL A 76 6.67 1.68 -7.55
C VAL A 76 6.86 1.62 -9.07
N ARG A 77 6.70 2.75 -9.78
CA ARG A 77 6.93 2.80 -11.23
C ARG A 77 8.37 2.45 -11.61
N GLU A 78 9.32 2.98 -10.86
CA GLU A 78 10.72 2.65 -11.02
C GLU A 78 10.97 1.18 -10.72
N TYR A 79 10.46 0.66 -9.61
CA TYR A 79 10.57 -0.75 -9.24
C TYR A 79 10.05 -1.70 -10.34
N ILE A 80 8.93 -1.35 -10.99
CA ILE A 80 8.40 -2.11 -12.13
C ILE A 80 9.36 -2.04 -13.34
N ARG A 81 9.91 -0.86 -13.65
CA ARG A 81 10.94 -0.71 -14.70
C ARG A 81 12.16 -1.58 -14.41
N LEU A 82 12.67 -1.53 -13.17
CA LEU A 82 13.81 -2.31 -12.69
C LEU A 82 13.57 -3.81 -12.80
N ALA A 83 12.36 -4.27 -12.47
CA ALA A 83 11.97 -5.69 -12.50
C ALA A 83 11.95 -6.24 -13.94
N LYS A 84 11.45 -5.47 -14.90
CA LYS A 84 11.47 -5.82 -16.33
C LYS A 84 12.90 -5.97 -16.85
N GLU A 85 13.82 -5.12 -16.40
CA GLU A 85 15.24 -5.21 -16.74
C GLU A 85 15.96 -6.35 -15.98
N ALA A 86 15.37 -6.89 -14.91
CA ALA A 86 16.02 -7.82 -13.98
C ALA A 86 15.64 -9.26 -14.31
N ALA A 87 16.27 -9.83 -15.34
CA ALA A 87 15.95 -11.18 -15.80
C ALA A 87 14.45 -11.36 -16.13
N ASP A 88 13.77 -10.27 -16.51
CA ASP A 88 12.32 -10.18 -16.66
C ASP A 88 11.56 -10.85 -15.51
N CYS A 89 11.95 -10.57 -14.26
CA CYS A 89 11.24 -11.06 -13.08
C CYS A 89 9.85 -10.41 -12.89
N TRP A 90 9.37 -9.69 -13.90
CA TRP A 90 8.08 -9.05 -13.98
C TRP A 90 7.01 -10.03 -14.52
N ASP A 91 5.78 -9.93 -14.03
CA ASP A 91 4.61 -10.60 -14.61
C ASP A 91 3.36 -9.72 -14.50
N SER A 92 2.24 -10.15 -15.08
CA SER A 92 1.00 -9.37 -15.14
C SER A 92 0.39 -9.05 -13.76
N ILE A 93 0.74 -9.79 -12.71
CA ILE A 93 0.22 -9.60 -11.35
C ILE A 93 1.21 -8.77 -10.51
N PHE A 94 2.44 -8.62 -10.96
CA PHE A 94 3.52 -7.92 -10.26
C PHE A 94 3.18 -6.47 -9.96
N ASP A 95 2.66 -5.73 -10.95
CA ASP A 95 2.32 -4.31 -10.81
C ASP A 95 1.27 -4.12 -9.71
N GLN A 96 0.25 -4.99 -9.70
CA GLN A 96 -0.77 -5.00 -8.67
C GLN A 96 -0.16 -5.32 -7.29
N ARG A 97 0.67 -6.37 -7.19
CA ARG A 97 1.29 -6.79 -5.92
C ARG A 97 2.24 -5.73 -5.36
N ALA A 98 2.96 -5.01 -6.21
CA ALA A 98 3.83 -3.92 -5.78
C ALA A 98 3.02 -2.80 -5.13
N GLY A 99 1.92 -2.37 -5.76
CA GLY A 99 1.00 -1.39 -5.17
C GLY A 99 0.36 -1.88 -3.87
N GLU A 100 -0.12 -3.13 -3.84
CA GLU A 100 -0.70 -3.71 -2.63
C GLU A 100 0.31 -3.84 -1.49
N ALA A 101 1.59 -4.07 -1.78
CA ALA A 101 2.62 -4.11 -0.75
C ALA A 101 2.82 -2.74 -0.09
N VAL A 102 2.74 -1.65 -0.86
CA VAL A 102 2.74 -0.28 -0.33
C VAL A 102 1.51 -0.05 0.56
N ASP A 103 0.31 -0.40 0.08
CA ASP A 103 -0.93 -0.24 0.84
C ASP A 103 -0.88 -1.03 2.16
N ARG A 104 -0.36 -2.26 2.14
CA ARG A 104 -0.18 -3.10 3.35
C ARG A 104 0.82 -2.48 4.30
N HIS A 105 1.96 -1.99 3.80
CA HIS A 105 2.97 -1.32 4.60
C HIS A 105 2.40 -0.11 5.35
N TRP A 106 1.66 0.74 4.63
CA TRP A 106 0.99 1.90 5.22
C TRP A 106 -0.12 1.52 6.21
N ALA A 107 -0.90 0.47 5.94
CA ALA A 107 -1.93 0.01 6.86
C ALA A 107 -1.36 -0.38 8.24
N HIS A 108 -0.18 -1.00 8.26
CA HIS A 108 0.50 -1.45 9.48
C HIS A 108 1.32 -0.35 10.19
N ARG A 109 1.43 0.84 9.61
CA ARG A 109 2.29 1.90 10.17
C ARG A 109 1.82 2.39 11.54
N VAL A 110 0.51 2.33 11.81
CA VAL A 110 -0.09 2.59 13.12
C VAL A 110 -0.64 1.28 13.65
N SER A 111 -0.31 0.93 14.89
CA SER A 111 -0.87 -0.28 15.53
C SER A 111 -2.38 -0.12 15.70
N LEU A 112 -3.12 -1.16 15.29
CA LEU A 112 -4.56 -1.28 15.45
C LEU A 112 -4.92 -2.47 16.36
N GLU A 113 -3.98 -2.88 17.22
CA GLU A 113 -4.23 -3.92 18.22
C GLU A 113 -5.38 -3.51 19.13
N GLY A 114 -6.37 -4.40 19.30
CA GLY A 114 -7.57 -4.14 20.10
C GLY A 114 -8.61 -3.22 19.45
N VAL A 115 -8.37 -2.69 18.25
CA VAL A 115 -9.37 -1.93 17.50
C VAL A 115 -10.42 -2.90 16.95
N HIS A 116 -11.69 -2.53 17.08
CA HIS A 116 -12.81 -3.31 16.56
C HIS A 116 -12.73 -3.51 15.05
N ASP A 117 -13.35 -4.57 14.54
CA ASP A 117 -13.51 -4.75 13.11
C ASP A 117 -14.19 -3.52 12.48
N MET A 118 -13.74 -3.16 11.28
CA MET A 118 -14.20 -1.98 10.54
C MET A 118 -14.55 -2.38 9.11
N SER A 119 -15.39 -1.57 8.47
CA SER A 119 -15.58 -1.60 7.03
C SER A 119 -14.80 -0.46 6.39
N ALA A 120 -14.24 -0.74 5.21
CA ALA A 120 -13.79 0.28 4.28
C ALA A 120 -14.85 0.48 3.21
N ALA A 121 -15.15 1.74 2.90
CA ALA A 121 -16.05 2.10 1.82
C ALA A 121 -15.44 3.16 0.91
N TRP A 122 -15.82 3.09 -0.36
CA TRP A 122 -15.53 4.08 -1.38
C TRP A 122 -16.83 4.44 -2.10
N VAL A 123 -17.06 5.74 -2.30
CA VAL A 123 -18.20 6.28 -3.01
C VAL A 123 -17.70 7.26 -4.07
N HIS A 124 -18.08 7.00 -5.33
CA HIS A 124 -17.94 7.94 -6.43
C HIS A 124 -19.31 8.52 -6.76
N PRO A 125 -19.54 9.82 -6.52
CA PRO A 125 -20.80 10.48 -6.88
C PRO A 125 -21.01 10.49 -8.39
N GLY A 126 -22.15 9.98 -8.85
CA GLY A 126 -22.50 9.89 -10.27
C GLY A 126 -23.82 10.56 -10.60
N LEU A 127 -23.98 11.05 -11.84
CA LEU A 127 -25.20 11.71 -12.30
C LEU A 127 -26.44 10.80 -12.28
N THR A 128 -26.25 9.48 -12.38
CA THR A 128 -27.32 8.46 -12.36
C THR A 128 -27.42 7.72 -11.02
N GLY A 129 -26.74 8.22 -9.98
CA GLY A 129 -26.62 7.58 -8.68
C GLY A 129 -25.17 7.32 -8.27
N ASP A 130 -24.94 7.15 -6.97
CA ASP A 130 -23.63 6.88 -6.41
C ASP A 130 -23.15 5.46 -6.77
N ILE A 131 -21.92 5.35 -7.24
CA ILE A 131 -21.21 4.06 -7.27
C ILE A 131 -20.60 3.87 -5.89
N ARG A 132 -20.95 2.76 -5.21
CA ARG A 132 -20.45 2.45 -3.87
C ARG A 132 -19.75 1.09 -3.86
N GLY A 133 -18.59 1.03 -3.23
CA GLY A 133 -17.88 -0.20 -2.91
C GLY A 133 -17.70 -0.33 -1.40
N GLY A 134 -17.84 -1.56 -0.90
CA GLY A 134 -17.44 -1.94 0.46
C GLY A 134 -18.45 -1.63 1.58
N THR A 135 -18.92 -2.70 2.24
CA THR A 135 -19.74 -2.65 3.49
C THR A 135 -19.42 -3.81 4.43
N ILE A 136 -18.36 -4.57 4.14
CA ILE A 136 -18.00 -5.79 4.87
C ILE A 136 -17.11 -5.42 6.05
N LEU A 137 -17.42 -5.96 7.23
CA LEU A 137 -16.55 -5.86 8.39
C LEU A 137 -15.34 -6.79 8.22
N LEU A 138 -14.16 -6.19 8.33
CA LEU A 138 -12.85 -6.81 8.28
C LEU A 138 -12.10 -6.46 9.56
N PRO A 139 -11.09 -7.25 9.96
CA PRO A 139 -10.20 -6.81 11.02
C PRO A 139 -9.56 -5.47 10.66
N ALA A 140 -9.31 -4.64 11.68
CA ALA A 140 -9.07 -3.21 11.52
C ALA A 140 -7.94 -2.87 10.53
N VAL A 141 -6.85 -3.64 10.52
CA VAL A 141 -5.71 -3.44 9.63
C VAL A 141 -6.08 -3.77 8.18
N GLU A 142 -6.83 -4.85 7.96
CA GLU A 142 -7.33 -5.29 6.66
C GLU A 142 -8.33 -4.29 6.08
N ALA A 143 -9.21 -3.73 6.92
CA ALA A 143 -10.10 -2.64 6.52
C ALA A 143 -9.28 -1.42 6.06
N LYS A 144 -8.28 -1.01 6.85
CA LYS A 144 -7.39 0.11 6.48
C LYS A 144 -6.60 -0.15 5.20
N TYR A 145 -6.15 -1.39 4.99
CA TYR A 145 -5.55 -1.82 3.74
C TYR A 145 -6.53 -1.67 2.55
N GLU A 146 -7.78 -2.12 2.69
CA GLU A 146 -8.78 -1.97 1.62
C GLU A 146 -9.12 -0.49 1.36
N LEU A 147 -9.16 0.37 2.38
CA LEU A 147 -9.30 1.83 2.21
C LEU A 147 -8.18 2.39 1.32
N LEU A 148 -6.91 2.11 1.65
CA LEU A 148 -5.75 2.61 0.90
C LEU A 148 -5.76 2.07 -0.54
N LYS A 149 -6.13 0.80 -0.71
CA LYS A 149 -6.30 0.17 -2.01
C LYS A 149 -7.42 0.83 -2.83
N TYR A 150 -8.55 1.21 -2.23
CA TYR A 150 -9.60 1.98 -2.91
C TYR A 150 -9.10 3.36 -3.33
N MET A 151 -8.40 4.07 -2.44
CA MET A 151 -7.81 5.38 -2.77
C MET A 151 -6.84 5.27 -3.95
N ARG A 152 -5.95 4.27 -3.95
CA ARG A 152 -5.01 4.03 -5.07
C ARG A 152 -5.72 3.61 -6.36
N GLY A 153 -6.80 2.84 -6.24
CA GLY A 153 -7.59 2.33 -7.38
C GLY A 153 -8.53 3.35 -8.00
N SER A 154 -8.88 4.43 -7.28
CA SER A 154 -9.75 5.49 -7.80
C SER A 154 -9.12 6.21 -8.99
N TYR A 155 -9.89 6.33 -10.07
CA TYR A 155 -9.49 7.09 -11.24
C TYR A 155 -9.30 8.58 -10.92
N ALA A 156 -10.22 9.17 -10.14
CA ALA A 156 -10.16 10.58 -9.77
C ALA A 156 -8.89 10.89 -8.96
N VAL A 157 -8.58 10.05 -7.96
CA VAL A 157 -7.34 10.16 -7.17
C VAL A 157 -6.10 10.01 -8.07
N ARG A 158 -6.12 9.08 -9.02
CA ARG A 158 -5.01 8.89 -9.97
C ARG A 158 -4.77 10.11 -10.85
N GLU A 159 -5.82 10.82 -11.27
CA GLU A 159 -5.67 12.04 -12.06
C GLU A 159 -5.09 13.19 -11.20
N GLU A 160 -5.48 13.32 -9.93
CA GLU A 160 -4.89 14.32 -9.03
C GLU A 160 -3.36 14.16 -8.87
N PHE A 161 -2.83 12.93 -8.88
CA PHE A 161 -1.37 12.72 -8.86
C PHE A 161 -0.64 13.30 -10.08
N ARG A 162 -1.33 13.67 -11.16
CA ARG A 162 -0.74 14.34 -12.32
C ARG A 162 -0.63 15.85 -12.12
N GLU A 163 -1.39 16.40 -11.18
CA GLU A 163 -1.43 17.82 -10.89
C GLU A 163 -0.33 18.21 -9.89
N VAL A 164 0.62 19.03 -10.31
CA VAL A 164 1.75 19.48 -9.49
C VAL A 164 1.33 20.07 -8.12
N PRO A 165 0.24 20.85 -8.01
CA PRO A 165 -0.21 21.36 -6.71
C PRO A 165 -0.63 20.24 -5.74
N GLN A 166 -1.12 19.11 -6.24
CA GLN A 166 -1.73 18.05 -5.44
C GLN A 166 -0.72 17.06 -4.90
N ILE A 167 0.45 16.95 -5.52
CA ILE A 167 1.54 16.10 -5.03
C ILE A 167 2.37 16.76 -3.94
N ARG A 168 2.07 18.01 -3.55
CA ARG A 168 2.80 18.74 -2.50
C ARG A 168 2.25 18.42 -1.11
N PRO A 169 3.08 18.48 -0.06
CA PRO A 169 2.60 18.43 1.32
C PRO A 169 1.50 19.47 1.57
N GLY A 170 0.46 19.07 2.31
CA GLY A 170 -0.65 19.95 2.67
C GLY A 170 -1.72 20.13 1.58
N SER A 171 -1.59 19.55 0.39
CA SER A 171 -2.67 19.48 -0.58
C SER A 171 -3.84 18.63 -0.08
N ALA A 172 -5.01 18.69 -0.74
CA ALA A 172 -6.15 17.86 -0.39
C ALA A 172 -5.83 16.35 -0.52
N LEU A 173 -5.13 15.98 -1.60
CA LEU A 173 -4.65 14.61 -1.83
C LEU A 173 -3.69 14.16 -0.72
N ALA A 174 -2.70 15.00 -0.38
CA ALA A 174 -1.71 14.71 0.65
C ALA A 174 -2.37 14.52 2.02
N GLN A 175 -3.24 15.45 2.42
CA GLN A 175 -3.97 15.37 3.68
C GLN A 175 -4.84 14.12 3.78
N ALA A 176 -5.49 13.71 2.68
CA ALA A 176 -6.29 12.50 2.68
C ALA A 176 -5.44 11.23 2.85
N TYR A 177 -4.29 11.14 2.17
CA TYR A 177 -3.36 10.02 2.39
C TYR A 177 -2.77 10.03 3.79
N ASP A 178 -2.36 11.19 4.31
CA ASP A 178 -1.84 11.31 5.69
C ASP A 178 -2.88 10.85 6.70
N ALA A 179 -4.14 11.29 6.55
CA ALA A 179 -5.24 10.87 7.41
C ALA A 179 -5.53 9.37 7.28
N ALA A 180 -5.52 8.80 6.06
CA ALA A 180 -5.69 7.36 5.84
C ALA A 180 -4.56 6.55 6.48
N ILE A 181 -3.29 6.96 6.32
CA ILE A 181 -2.11 6.28 6.84
C ILE A 181 -2.06 6.39 8.38
N ALA A 182 -2.40 7.55 8.94
CA ALA A 182 -2.38 7.80 10.38
C ALA A 182 -3.64 7.30 11.12
N ALA A 183 -4.68 6.86 10.41
CA ALA A 183 -5.93 6.43 11.02
C ALA A 183 -5.70 5.30 12.04
N ALA A 184 -6.14 5.55 13.28
CA ALA A 184 -6.17 4.59 14.40
C ALA A 184 -7.60 4.10 14.70
N GLY A 185 -8.53 4.31 13.76
CA GLY A 185 -9.96 4.06 13.91
C GLY A 185 -10.75 4.64 12.72
N PRO A 186 -12.07 4.89 12.88
CA PRO A 186 -12.91 5.43 11.83
C PRO A 186 -12.40 6.77 11.29
N VAL A 187 -12.49 6.94 9.98
CA VAL A 187 -12.10 8.17 9.28
C VAL A 187 -12.99 8.38 8.07
N ARG A 188 -13.22 9.63 7.70
CA ARG A 188 -13.89 10.01 6.46
C ARG A 188 -13.01 10.97 5.70
N LEU A 189 -12.82 10.69 4.42
CA LEU A 189 -11.88 11.37 3.54
C LEU A 189 -12.62 11.76 2.27
N SER A 190 -12.21 12.87 1.65
CA SER A 190 -12.69 13.24 0.33
C SER A 190 -11.54 13.77 -0.52
N VAL A 191 -11.45 13.28 -1.75
CA VAL A 191 -10.44 13.68 -2.73
C VAL A 191 -11.09 13.68 -4.10
N ALA A 192 -10.95 14.79 -4.84
CA ALA A 192 -11.44 14.90 -6.22
C ALA A 192 -12.92 14.50 -6.42
N GLY A 193 -13.77 14.76 -5.41
CA GLY A 193 -15.19 14.38 -5.41
C GLY A 193 -15.47 12.94 -4.97
N ASP A 194 -14.47 12.06 -4.92
CA ASP A 194 -14.62 10.74 -4.30
C ASP A 194 -14.66 10.88 -2.77
N HIS A 195 -15.41 9.97 -2.15
CA HIS A 195 -15.48 9.83 -0.70
C HIS A 195 -14.97 8.45 -0.29
N PHE A 196 -14.13 8.42 0.73
CA PHE A 196 -13.59 7.19 1.29
C PHE A 196 -13.83 7.18 2.79
N SER A 197 -14.08 6.01 3.36
CA SER A 197 -14.27 5.93 4.81
C SER A 197 -13.83 4.61 5.41
N LEU A 198 -13.28 4.68 6.62
CA LEU A 198 -13.31 3.58 7.58
C LEU A 198 -14.43 3.86 8.58
N SER A 199 -15.25 2.86 8.84
CA SER A 199 -16.34 2.97 9.80
C SER A 199 -16.53 1.66 10.54
N TYR A 200 -17.14 1.73 11.72
CA TYR A 200 -17.60 0.52 12.38
C TYR A 200 -18.84 -0.04 11.67
N ASP A 201 -19.59 0.75 10.91
CA ASP A 201 -20.81 0.29 10.25
C ASP A 201 -20.52 -0.76 9.18
N GLY A 202 -21.26 -1.86 9.17
CA GLY A 202 -21.12 -2.89 8.15
C GLY A 202 -21.76 -4.20 8.54
N SER A 203 -21.59 -5.21 7.69
CA SER A 203 -22.03 -6.58 7.95
C SER A 203 -20.87 -7.54 7.82
N TYR A 204 -20.80 -8.54 8.70
CA TYR A 204 -19.89 -9.64 8.49
C TYR A 204 -20.27 -10.43 7.24
N SER A 205 -19.26 -10.81 6.45
CA SER A 205 -19.46 -11.74 5.34
C SER A 205 -20.03 -13.05 5.87
N LEU A 206 -21.15 -13.49 5.28
CA LEU A 206 -21.75 -14.81 5.52
C LEU A 206 -21.08 -15.90 4.68
N ASP A 207 -20.13 -15.56 3.80
CA ASP A 207 -19.42 -16.55 2.99
C ASP A 207 -18.46 -17.37 3.87
N PRO A 208 -18.69 -18.68 4.04
CA PRO A 208 -17.83 -19.56 4.84
C PRO A 208 -16.41 -19.72 4.26
N ARG A 209 -16.15 -19.24 3.04
CA ARG A 209 -14.80 -19.17 2.45
C ARG A 209 -14.02 -17.93 2.86
N SER A 210 -14.65 -16.99 3.56
CA SER A 210 -13.94 -15.84 4.12
C SER A 210 -12.93 -16.34 5.15
N PRO A 211 -11.64 -15.96 5.02
CA PRO A 211 -10.58 -16.56 5.82
C PRO A 211 -10.85 -16.40 7.33
N GLY A 212 -10.55 -17.45 8.09
CA GLY A 212 -10.73 -17.54 9.55
C GLY A 212 -9.76 -16.66 10.35
N ILE A 213 -9.60 -15.40 9.93
CA ILE A 213 -8.82 -14.40 10.64
C ILE A 213 -9.55 -14.08 11.95
N PRO A 214 -8.87 -14.03 13.11
CA PRO A 214 -9.48 -13.62 14.36
C PRO A 214 -10.17 -12.26 14.20
N ARG A 215 -11.45 -12.23 14.53
CA ARG A 215 -12.31 -11.04 14.38
C ARG A 215 -12.51 -10.39 15.74
N ASN A 216 -12.33 -9.08 15.81
CA ASN A 216 -12.70 -8.31 16.99
C ASN A 216 -14.18 -7.95 16.88
N PRO A 217 -14.98 -8.18 17.95
CA PRO A 217 -16.42 -7.98 17.89
C PRO A 217 -16.78 -6.54 17.53
N HIS A 218 -17.84 -6.34 16.75
CA HIS A 218 -18.34 -5.01 16.41
C HIS A 218 -18.76 -4.21 17.68
N PRO A 219 -18.58 -2.88 17.76
CA PRO A 219 -18.89 -2.10 18.98
C PRO A 219 -20.33 -2.24 19.50
N SER A 220 -21.30 -2.44 18.60
CA SER A 220 -22.73 -2.64 18.97
C SER A 220 -23.07 -4.06 19.40
N TRP A 221 -22.13 -5.01 19.33
CA TRP A 221 -22.30 -6.41 19.76
C TRP A 221 -21.96 -6.63 21.23
N ARG A 222 -21.84 -5.56 22.05
CA ARG A 222 -21.80 -5.74 23.50
C ARG A 222 -23.10 -6.40 23.93
N THR A 223 -22.98 -7.69 24.25
CA THR A 223 -23.97 -8.48 24.96
C THR A 223 -24.42 -7.73 26.19
N SER A 224 -25.73 -7.55 26.30
CA SER A 224 -26.39 -7.26 27.55
C SER A 224 -25.97 -8.33 28.57
N ASP A 225 -25.16 -7.95 29.55
CA ASP A 225 -25.05 -8.70 30.80
C ASP A 225 -26.28 -8.42 31.69
#